data_AF-H0I492-F1
#
_entry.id   AF-H0I492-F1
#
_cell.length_a   1.000
_cell.length_b   1.000
_cell.length_c   1.000
_cell.angle_alpha   90.00
_cell.angle_beta   90.00
_cell.angle_gamma   90.00
#
_symmetry.space_group_name_H-M   'P 1'
#
loop_
_entity.id
_entity.type
_entity.pdbx_description
1 polymer ?
#
loop_
_entity_poly.entity_id
_entity_poly.type
_entity_poly.pdbx_seq_one_letter_code
_entity_poly.pdbx_strand_id
1 'polypeptide(L)'
;AWTATFRWEHCYGYDYLYAGPLFIHQLSHVWIDFRGLQDPFMRSKGSDYFENSRRATYVQQRYAIENPRGFDGYGEHCWGLTASEGPGPSTLKLNGIERRFEDYVGRGVPYGPDDGTLAPWAIVASLPFAPEIVRPAIAFCIHQAKLKAANAYGFKAAFNPTHPGSPDNIFGWWIS
;
A
#
# COMPACT_ATOMS: atom_id res chain seq x y z
N ALA A 1 -8.65 -1.42 25.66
CA ALA A 1 -8.26 -2.51 24.75
C ALA A 1 -7.37 -1.95 23.64
N TRP A 2 -6.56 -2.77 22.97
CA TRP A 2 -5.71 -2.35 21.84
C TRP A 2 -6.49 -1.58 20.76
N THR A 3 -7.72 -2.01 20.52
CA THR A 3 -8.67 -1.43 19.57
C THR A 3 -9.21 -0.05 19.97
N ALA A 4 -8.95 0.44 21.18
CA ALA A 4 -9.52 1.70 21.67
C ALA A 4 -9.06 2.95 20.91
N THR A 5 -7.92 2.87 20.21
CA THR A 5 -7.37 3.94 19.37
C THR A 5 -7.67 3.75 17.89
N PHE A 6 -8.33 2.65 17.51
CA PHE A 6 -8.65 2.32 16.14
C PHE A 6 -10.16 2.53 15.89
N ARG A 7 -10.52 2.86 14.65
CA ARG A 7 -11.92 3.08 14.25
C ARG A 7 -12.41 1.93 13.40
N TRP A 8 -13.66 1.51 13.61
CA TRP A 8 -14.34 0.63 12.66
C TRP A 8 -14.95 1.48 11.56
N GLU A 9 -14.52 1.28 10.32
CA GLU A 9 -14.87 2.12 9.18
C GLU A 9 -15.48 1.28 8.06
N HIS A 10 -16.31 1.92 7.24
CA HIS A 10 -16.81 1.35 5.99
C HIS A 10 -16.12 2.05 4.82
N CYS A 11 -15.26 1.35 4.08
CA CYS A 11 -14.53 1.91 2.94
C CYS A 11 -14.55 0.94 1.76
N TYR A 12 -14.85 1.44 0.56
CA TYR A 12 -14.84 0.66 -0.69
C TYR A 12 -15.64 -0.67 -0.62
N GLY A 13 -16.74 -0.68 0.13
CA GLY A 13 -17.59 -1.88 0.32
C GLY A 13 -17.13 -2.83 1.43
N TYR A 14 -16.14 -2.44 2.25
CA TYR A 14 -15.62 -3.27 3.34
C TYR A 14 -15.74 -2.56 4.69
N ASP A 15 -16.31 -3.28 5.65
CA ASP A 15 -16.29 -2.94 7.06
C ASP A 15 -15.05 -3.55 7.74
N TYR A 16 -14.17 -2.72 8.31
CA TYR A 16 -12.94 -3.20 8.93
C TYR A 16 -12.42 -2.23 10.00
N LEU A 17 -11.54 -2.74 10.86
CA LEU A 17 -10.75 -1.95 11.80
C LEU A 17 -9.68 -1.19 11.01
N TYR A 18 -9.88 0.11 10.87
CA TYR A 18 -9.11 0.99 10.02
C TYR A 18 -7.73 1.31 10.57
N ALA A 19 -6.73 1.19 9.70
CA ALA A 19 -5.44 1.86 9.82
C ALA A 19 -4.94 2.16 8.41
N GLY A 20 -4.44 3.38 8.18
CA GLY A 20 -4.08 3.83 6.83
C GLY A 20 -2.93 3.03 6.21
N PRO A 21 -1.74 3.01 6.84
CA PRO A 21 -0.60 2.25 6.33
C PRO A 21 -0.81 0.74 6.40
N LEU A 22 -0.59 0.05 5.27
CA LEU A 22 -0.91 -1.38 5.18
C LEU A 22 -0.07 -2.27 6.11
N PHE A 23 1.16 -1.86 6.46
CA PHE A 23 2.03 -2.65 7.34
C PHE A 23 1.38 -2.96 8.70
N ILE A 24 0.50 -2.09 9.19
CA ILE A 24 -0.19 -2.23 10.48
C ILE A 24 -1.04 -3.50 10.50
N HIS A 25 -1.59 -3.88 9.34
CA HIS A 25 -2.37 -5.11 9.16
C HIS A 25 -1.51 -6.34 8.83
N GLN A 26 -0.20 -6.19 8.69
CA GLN A 26 0.66 -7.25 8.15
C GLN A 26 1.70 -7.73 9.16
N LEU A 27 2.48 -6.82 9.76
CA LEU A 27 3.73 -7.20 10.41
C LEU A 27 3.53 -8.15 11.58
N SER A 28 2.54 -7.89 12.44
CA SER A 28 2.29 -8.73 13.62
C SER A 28 1.95 -10.18 13.27
N HIS A 29 1.45 -10.45 12.06
CA HIS A 29 1.14 -11.81 11.59
C HIS A 29 2.38 -12.69 11.39
N VAL A 30 3.59 -12.10 11.37
CA VAL A 30 4.85 -12.87 11.32
C VAL A 30 5.07 -13.69 12.59
N TRP A 31 4.56 -13.22 13.74
CA TRP A 31 4.77 -13.88 15.03
C TRP A 31 3.51 -14.51 15.60
N ILE A 32 2.33 -14.01 15.22
CA ILE A 32 1.06 -14.43 15.77
C ILE A 32 0.13 -14.85 14.64
N ASP A 33 -0.36 -16.09 14.70
CA ASP A 33 -1.45 -16.52 13.84
C ASP A 33 -2.77 -15.93 14.36
N PHE A 34 -3.28 -14.94 13.63
CA PHE A 34 -4.47 -14.19 14.00
C PHE A 34 -5.79 -14.81 13.49
N ARG A 35 -5.74 -15.96 12.81
CA ARG A 35 -6.96 -16.64 12.32
C ARG A 35 -7.85 -17.04 13.49
N GLY A 36 -9.09 -16.54 13.49
CA GLY A 36 -10.04 -16.75 14.58
C GLY A 36 -9.70 -16.02 15.89
N LEU A 37 -8.60 -15.26 15.97
CA LEU A 37 -8.25 -14.51 17.18
C LEU A 37 -9.07 -13.22 17.27
N GLN A 38 -9.78 -13.05 18.39
CA GLN A 38 -10.72 -11.95 18.59
C GLN A 38 -10.62 -11.43 20.02
N ASP A 39 -10.44 -10.11 20.15
CA ASP A 39 -10.74 -9.42 21.41
C ASP A 39 -12.26 -9.15 21.50
N PRO A 40 -12.78 -8.63 22.63
CA PRO A 40 -14.22 -8.32 22.75
C PRO A 40 -14.74 -7.39 21.66
N PHE A 41 -13.92 -6.46 21.18
CA PHE A 41 -14.29 -5.53 20.13
C PHE A 41 -14.46 -6.24 18.79
N MET A 42 -13.46 -7.00 18.33
CA MET A 42 -13.53 -7.75 17.08
C MET A 42 -14.66 -8.78 17.09
N ARG A 43 -14.88 -9.43 18.24
CA ARG A 43 -16.03 -10.32 18.45
C ARG A 43 -17.37 -9.60 18.27
N SER A 44 -17.51 -8.38 18.80
CA SER A 44 -18.73 -7.57 18.60
C SER A 44 -19.00 -7.19 17.14
N LYS A 45 -17.97 -7.22 16.30
CA LYS A 45 -18.04 -6.95 14.85
C LYS A 45 -18.19 -8.21 14.00
N GLY A 46 -18.15 -9.40 14.61
CA GLY A 46 -18.18 -10.68 13.88
C GLY A 46 -16.97 -10.86 12.96
N SER A 47 -15.81 -10.29 13.31
CA SER A 47 -14.57 -10.37 12.53
C SER A 47 -13.42 -10.87 13.40
N ASP A 48 -12.38 -11.43 12.77
CA ASP A 48 -11.07 -11.63 13.39
C ASP A 48 -10.01 -10.75 12.73
N TYR A 49 -8.80 -10.73 13.31
CA TYR A 49 -7.73 -9.88 12.81
C TYR A 49 -7.15 -10.36 11.47
N PHE A 50 -7.24 -11.64 11.13
CA PHE A 50 -6.80 -12.15 9.81
C PHE A 50 -7.75 -11.72 8.70
N GLU A 51 -9.05 -11.87 8.92
CA GLU A 51 -10.08 -11.35 8.02
C GLU A 51 -10.01 -9.83 7.90
N ASN A 52 -9.70 -9.12 9.00
CA ASN A 52 -9.48 -7.68 8.96
C ASN A 52 -8.34 -7.29 7.99
N SER A 53 -7.21 -8.01 8.05
CA SER A 53 -6.06 -7.77 7.18
C SER A 53 -6.35 -8.12 5.71
N ARG A 54 -7.19 -9.13 5.46
CA ARG A 54 -7.73 -9.41 4.13
C ARG A 54 -8.55 -8.24 3.60
N ARG A 55 -9.47 -7.70 4.40
CA ARG A 55 -10.28 -6.52 4.01
C ARG A 55 -9.43 -5.28 3.78
N ALA A 56 -8.45 -5.01 4.64
CA ALA A 56 -7.51 -3.90 4.46
C ALA A 56 -6.71 -4.01 3.14
N THR A 57 -6.29 -5.22 2.78
CA THR A 57 -5.64 -5.50 1.49
C THR A 57 -6.56 -5.16 0.30
N TYR A 58 -7.82 -5.57 0.34
CA TYR A 58 -8.78 -5.23 -0.71
C TYR A 58 -9.06 -3.72 -0.78
N VAL A 59 -9.19 -3.05 0.36
CA VAL A 59 -9.35 -1.59 0.42
C VAL A 59 -8.19 -0.86 -0.26
N GLN A 60 -6.95 -1.33 -0.07
CA GLN A 60 -5.76 -0.80 -0.76
C GLN A 60 -5.84 -0.95 -2.28
N GLN A 61 -6.22 -2.14 -2.78
CA GLN A 61 -6.39 -2.35 -4.22
C GLN A 61 -7.54 -1.50 -4.79
N ARG A 62 -8.69 -1.43 -4.11
CA ARG A 62 -9.84 -0.63 -4.54
C ARG A 62 -9.53 0.86 -4.60
N TYR A 63 -8.82 1.39 -3.59
CA TYR A 63 -8.32 2.76 -3.62
C TYR A 63 -7.45 3.03 -4.86
N ALA A 64 -6.54 2.11 -5.17
CA ALA A 64 -5.66 2.25 -6.32
C ALA A 64 -6.38 2.13 -7.67
N ILE A 65 -7.41 1.28 -7.76
CA ILE A 65 -8.28 1.20 -8.95
C ILE A 65 -9.04 2.51 -9.16
N GLU A 66 -9.61 3.08 -8.10
CA GLU A 66 -10.36 4.33 -8.20
C GLU A 66 -9.46 5.56 -8.41
N ASN A 67 -8.22 5.50 -7.89
CA ASN A 67 -7.18 6.51 -8.03
C ASN A 67 -7.72 7.95 -7.90
N PRO A 68 -8.30 8.31 -6.74
CA PRO A 68 -9.00 9.59 -6.58
C PRO A 68 -8.08 10.82 -6.77
N ARG A 69 -6.77 10.62 -6.73
CA ARG A 69 -5.75 11.65 -6.89
C ARG A 69 -5.10 11.65 -8.28
N GLY A 70 -5.47 10.72 -9.16
CA GLY A 70 -4.94 10.62 -10.52
C GLY A 70 -3.42 10.52 -10.56
N PHE A 71 -2.81 9.71 -9.70
CA PHE A 71 -1.38 9.41 -9.76
C PHE A 71 -1.10 8.37 -10.85
N ASP A 72 0.02 8.50 -11.54
CA ASP A 72 0.41 7.59 -12.59
C ASP A 72 0.68 6.18 -12.04
N GLY A 73 0.30 5.17 -12.83
CA GLY A 73 0.56 3.77 -12.55
C GLY A 73 -0.42 3.09 -11.58
N TYR A 74 -1.18 3.83 -10.77
CA TYR A 74 -2.16 3.26 -9.83
C TYR A 74 -3.20 2.40 -10.57
N GLY A 75 -3.55 1.24 -9.99
CA GLY A 75 -4.59 0.38 -10.56
C GLY A 75 -4.67 -1.01 -9.92
N GLU A 76 -5.38 -1.91 -10.59
CA GLU A 76 -5.65 -3.28 -10.12
C GLU A 76 -4.39 -4.06 -9.73
N HIS A 77 -3.29 -3.84 -10.45
CA HIS A 77 -2.01 -4.54 -10.25
C HIS A 77 -0.91 -3.67 -9.66
N CYS A 78 -1.19 -2.40 -9.33
CA CYS A 78 -0.21 -1.43 -8.88
C CYS A 78 -0.80 -0.60 -7.74
N TRP A 79 -0.52 -1.05 -6.52
CA TRP A 79 -1.06 -0.54 -5.26
C TRP A 79 -0.06 -0.83 -4.12
N GLY A 80 -0.46 -0.57 -2.88
CA GLY A 80 0.37 -0.88 -1.70
C GLY A 80 0.96 0.37 -1.07
N LEU A 81 0.09 1.21 -0.48
CA LEU A 81 0.50 2.36 0.31
C LEU A 81 0.79 1.92 1.74
N THR A 82 2.00 2.23 2.20
CA THR A 82 2.47 1.90 3.53
C THR A 82 3.62 2.85 3.92
N ALA A 83 4.17 2.67 5.11
CA ALA A 83 5.37 3.40 5.51
C ALA A 83 6.57 3.03 4.63
N SER A 84 7.14 4.04 3.97
CA SER A 84 8.31 3.87 3.09
C SER A 84 9.03 5.21 2.86
N GLU A 85 10.24 5.14 2.33
CA GLU A 85 10.92 6.26 1.67
C GLU A 85 10.08 6.80 0.50
N GLY A 86 10.39 8.02 0.06
CA GLY A 86 9.77 8.71 -1.07
C GLY A 86 10.71 9.71 -1.73
N PRO A 87 10.30 10.32 -2.86
CA PRO A 87 11.15 11.23 -3.64
C PRO A 87 11.29 12.65 -3.04
N GLY A 88 10.66 12.91 -1.90
CA GLY A 88 10.65 14.22 -1.26
C GLY A 88 11.78 14.46 -0.24
N PRO A 89 11.72 15.59 0.49
CA PRO A 89 10.67 16.61 0.41
C PRO A 89 10.81 17.49 -0.84
N SER A 90 9.77 17.57 -1.66
CA SER A 90 9.75 18.43 -2.84
C SER A 90 8.32 18.75 -3.29
N THR A 91 8.16 19.80 -4.09
CA THR A 91 6.88 20.11 -4.76
C THR A 91 7.15 20.41 -6.22
N LEU A 92 6.48 19.68 -7.11
CA LEU A 92 6.66 19.78 -8.56
C LEU A 92 5.31 20.05 -9.22
N LYS A 93 5.30 20.84 -10.29
CA LYS A 93 4.14 20.98 -11.17
C LYS A 93 4.25 19.97 -12.31
N LEU A 94 3.44 18.90 -12.25
CA LEU A 94 3.46 17.80 -13.20
C LEU A 94 2.11 17.75 -13.92
N ASN A 95 2.12 17.77 -15.26
CA ASN A 95 0.90 17.82 -16.08
C ASN A 95 -0.09 18.91 -15.66
N GLY A 96 0.42 20.06 -15.24
CA GLY A 96 -0.37 21.20 -14.76
C GLY A 96 -0.85 21.10 -13.30
N ILE A 97 -0.65 19.96 -12.63
CA ILE A 97 -1.07 19.69 -11.26
C ILE A 97 0.12 19.86 -10.31
N GLU A 98 -0.07 20.60 -9.22
CA GLU A 98 0.93 20.68 -8.15
C GLU A 98 0.92 19.36 -7.34
N ARG A 99 2.10 18.73 -7.26
CA ARG A 99 2.31 17.47 -6.54
C ARG A 99 3.36 17.70 -5.46
N ARG A 100 2.96 17.53 -4.21
CA ARG A 100 3.86 17.49 -3.05
C ARG A 100 4.29 16.05 -2.80
N PHE A 101 5.59 15.86 -2.65
CA PHE A 101 6.22 14.58 -2.35
C PHE A 101 6.86 14.62 -0.98
N GLU A 102 6.69 13.55 -0.21
CA GLU A 102 7.30 13.38 1.10
C GLU A 102 8.54 12.49 1.00
N ASP A 103 9.41 12.58 1.99
CA ASP A 103 10.51 11.65 2.23
C ASP A 103 9.96 10.34 2.83
N TYR A 104 10.35 10.00 4.06
CA TYR A 104 9.81 8.87 4.80
C TYR A 104 8.52 9.25 5.52
N VAL A 105 7.40 8.63 5.13
CA VAL A 105 6.11 8.83 5.81
C VAL A 105 5.27 7.56 5.79
N GLY A 106 4.43 7.40 6.82
CA GLY A 106 3.39 6.37 6.88
C GLY A 106 2.27 6.64 5.88
N ARG A 107 2.47 6.33 4.59
CA ARG A 107 1.44 6.46 3.55
C ARG A 107 0.31 5.47 3.79
N GLY A 108 -0.92 5.85 3.44
CA GLY A 108 -2.09 5.03 3.73
C GLY A 108 -3.35 5.47 2.99
N VAL A 109 -4.36 4.61 3.02
CA VAL A 109 -5.65 4.84 2.33
C VAL A 109 -6.82 4.64 3.29
N PRO A 110 -8.00 5.27 3.06
CA PRO A 110 -8.25 6.26 2.02
C PRO A 110 -7.82 7.69 2.39
N TYR A 111 -7.61 7.95 3.68
CA TYR A 111 -7.47 9.32 4.19
C TYR A 111 -6.04 9.88 4.05
N GLY A 112 -5.11 9.10 3.53
CA GLY A 112 -3.73 9.53 3.31
C GLY A 112 -2.82 9.37 4.53
N PRO A 113 -1.59 9.93 4.45
CA PRO A 113 -1.06 10.64 3.29
C PRO A 113 -0.85 9.71 2.08
N ASP A 114 -1.01 10.27 0.88
CA ASP A 114 -0.71 9.65 -0.42
C ASP A 114 0.04 10.71 -1.25
N ASP A 115 1.15 10.37 -1.87
CA ASP A 115 1.89 11.26 -2.78
C ASP A 115 2.24 10.55 -4.10
N GLY A 116 1.55 9.45 -4.40
CA GLY A 116 1.81 8.59 -5.55
C GLY A 116 2.92 7.56 -5.32
N THR A 117 3.55 7.53 -4.13
CA THR A 117 4.59 6.55 -3.82
C THR A 117 3.98 5.24 -3.31
N LEU A 118 4.41 4.13 -3.89
CA LEU A 118 3.97 2.78 -3.60
C LEU A 118 5.14 1.92 -3.12
N ALA A 119 4.84 0.94 -2.25
CA ALA A 119 5.84 0.02 -1.73
C ALA A 119 5.51 -1.44 -2.15
N PRO A 120 6.28 -2.03 -3.08
CA PRO A 120 5.96 -3.35 -3.64
C PRO A 120 6.06 -4.47 -2.59
N TRP A 121 6.83 -4.26 -1.52
CA TRP A 121 6.88 -5.21 -0.41
C TRP A 121 5.54 -5.33 0.33
N ALA A 122 4.71 -4.27 0.35
CA ALA A 122 3.38 -4.30 0.95
C ALA A 122 2.42 -5.21 0.16
N ILE A 123 2.57 -5.26 -1.17
CA ILE A 123 1.86 -6.24 -2.00
C ILE A 123 2.32 -7.65 -1.62
N VAL A 124 3.63 -7.91 -1.58
CA VAL A 124 4.18 -9.24 -1.27
C VAL A 124 3.75 -9.72 0.11
N ALA A 125 3.83 -8.85 1.12
CA ALA A 125 3.42 -9.15 2.50
C ALA A 125 1.92 -9.43 2.62
N SER A 126 1.11 -9.04 1.62
CA SER A 126 -0.32 -9.32 1.59
C SER A 126 -0.66 -10.73 1.07
N LEU A 127 0.32 -11.49 0.57
CA LEU A 127 0.10 -12.79 -0.07
C LEU A 127 -0.70 -13.79 0.79
N PRO A 128 -0.50 -13.88 2.13
CA PRO A 128 -1.31 -14.78 2.96
C PRO A 128 -2.79 -14.39 3.03
N PHE A 129 -3.12 -13.11 2.85
CA PHE A 129 -4.47 -12.60 3.09
C PHE A 129 -5.35 -12.59 1.84
N ALA A 130 -4.79 -12.24 0.68
CA ALA A 130 -5.54 -12.11 -0.57
C ALA A 130 -4.70 -12.53 -1.81
N PRO A 131 -4.31 -13.82 -1.90
CA PRO A 131 -3.42 -14.30 -2.95
C PRO A 131 -3.93 -14.04 -4.38
N GLU A 132 -5.24 -14.03 -4.58
CA GLU A 132 -5.93 -13.78 -5.84
C GLU A 132 -5.66 -12.39 -6.44
N ILE A 133 -5.45 -11.36 -5.61
CA ILE A 133 -5.11 -10.00 -6.08
C ILE A 133 -3.61 -9.70 -5.96
N VAL A 134 -2.92 -10.41 -5.06
CA VAL A 134 -1.48 -10.22 -4.83
C VAL A 134 -0.64 -10.88 -5.91
N ARG A 135 -0.95 -12.12 -6.32
CA ARG A 135 -0.18 -12.83 -7.36
C ARG A 135 -0.10 -12.06 -8.69
N PRO A 136 -1.20 -11.54 -9.27
CA PRO A 136 -1.11 -10.75 -10.48
C PRO A 136 -0.38 -9.41 -10.26
N ALA A 137 -0.52 -8.78 -9.10
CA ALA A 137 0.22 -7.56 -8.76
C ALA A 137 1.74 -7.81 -8.66
N ILE A 138 2.18 -8.92 -8.05
CA ILE A 138 3.60 -9.32 -8.04
C ILE A 138 4.11 -9.55 -9.47
N ALA A 139 3.33 -10.23 -10.31
CA ALA A 139 3.71 -10.45 -11.70
C ALA A 139 3.85 -9.13 -12.47
N PHE A 140 2.94 -8.17 -12.25
CA PHE A 140 3.05 -6.82 -12.79
C PHE A 140 4.33 -6.13 -12.32
N CYS A 141 4.63 -6.14 -11.02
CA CYS A 141 5.85 -5.56 -10.46
C CYS A 141 7.13 -6.13 -11.09
N ILE A 142 7.18 -7.44 -11.36
CA ILE A 142 8.34 -8.11 -11.95
C ILE A 142 8.44 -7.83 -13.45
N HIS A 143 7.36 -8.02 -14.21
CA HIS A 143 7.42 -8.13 -15.66
C HIS A 143 7.08 -6.83 -16.39
N GLN A 144 6.15 -6.04 -15.86
CA GLN A 144 5.70 -4.81 -16.51
C GLN A 144 6.41 -3.59 -15.93
N ALA A 145 6.35 -3.42 -14.61
CA ALA A 145 7.04 -2.33 -13.91
C ALA A 145 8.55 -2.56 -13.78
N LYS A 146 9.03 -3.80 -14.02
CA LYS A 146 10.45 -4.19 -14.01
C LYS A 146 11.21 -3.81 -12.72
N LEU A 147 10.52 -3.79 -11.59
CA LEU A 147 11.06 -3.35 -10.29
C LEU A 147 12.19 -4.24 -9.74
N LYS A 148 12.40 -5.42 -10.35
CA LYS A 148 13.53 -6.31 -10.03
C LYS A 148 14.78 -6.04 -10.90
N ALA A 149 14.66 -5.29 -11.99
CA ALA A 149 15.75 -5.15 -12.97
C ALA A 149 17.00 -4.48 -12.40
N ALA A 150 16.86 -3.66 -11.35
CA ALA A 150 17.94 -2.89 -10.75
C ALA A 150 18.49 -3.47 -9.44
N ASN A 151 18.02 -4.64 -8.97
CA ASN A 151 18.40 -5.16 -7.64
C ASN A 151 18.44 -6.69 -7.56
N ALA A 152 19.55 -7.22 -7.04
CA ALA A 152 19.73 -8.65 -6.81
C ALA A 152 18.87 -9.20 -5.65
N TYR A 153 18.49 -8.34 -4.70
CA TYR A 153 17.79 -8.72 -3.47
C TYR A 153 16.26 -8.63 -3.56
N GLY A 154 15.70 -8.59 -4.76
CA GLY A 154 14.25 -8.45 -4.98
C GLY A 154 13.85 -7.02 -5.31
N PHE A 155 12.64 -6.61 -4.96
CA PHE A 155 12.17 -5.26 -5.25
C PHE A 155 12.93 -4.21 -4.42
N LYS A 156 13.10 -3.02 -4.99
CA LYS A 156 13.45 -1.83 -4.20
C LYS A 156 12.31 -1.48 -3.23
N ALA A 157 12.62 -0.69 -2.21
CA ALA A 157 11.72 -0.44 -1.08
C ALA A 157 10.45 0.33 -1.51
N ALA A 158 10.60 1.30 -2.40
CA ALA A 158 9.48 2.12 -2.89
C ALA A 158 9.73 2.64 -4.31
N PHE A 159 8.66 3.05 -4.96
CA PHE A 159 8.68 3.69 -6.27
C PHE A 159 7.52 4.66 -6.44
N ASN A 160 7.64 5.61 -7.37
CA ASN A 160 6.62 6.61 -7.66
C ASN A 160 6.59 6.87 -9.17
N PRO A 161 5.62 6.32 -9.92
CA PRO A 161 5.56 6.48 -11.38
C PRO A 161 5.24 7.90 -11.83
N THR A 162 4.68 8.74 -10.94
CA THR A 162 4.37 10.15 -11.23
C THR A 162 5.62 11.03 -11.13
N HIS A 163 6.54 10.71 -10.23
CA HIS A 163 7.75 11.50 -10.03
C HIS A 163 8.82 11.14 -11.08
N PRO A 164 9.43 12.11 -11.79
CA PRO A 164 10.34 11.83 -12.91
C PRO A 164 11.67 11.14 -12.50
N GLY A 165 12.00 11.13 -11.22
CA GLY A 165 13.24 10.55 -10.70
C GLY A 165 14.45 11.44 -10.94
N SER A 166 15.65 10.86 -10.88
CA SER A 166 16.89 11.54 -11.28
C SER A 166 17.13 11.40 -12.81
N PRO A 167 17.87 12.33 -13.44
CA PRO A 167 18.15 12.28 -14.87
C PRO A 167 18.81 10.98 -15.36
N ASP A 168 19.58 10.32 -14.50
CA ASP A 168 20.31 9.09 -14.82
C ASP A 168 19.48 7.81 -14.61
N ASN A 169 18.21 7.94 -14.19
CA ASN A 169 17.37 6.80 -13.88
C ASN A 169 16.78 6.16 -15.15
N ILE A 170 17.13 4.88 -15.36
CA ILE A 170 16.70 4.06 -16.51
C ILE A 170 15.18 3.84 -16.60
N PHE A 171 14.44 4.03 -15.51
CA PHE A 171 12.99 3.79 -15.49
C PHE A 171 12.20 4.98 -16.04
N GLY A 172 12.75 6.21 -15.97
CA GLY A 172 12.03 7.45 -16.29
C GLY A 172 11.06 7.92 -15.18
N TRP A 173 11.12 7.27 -14.01
CA TRP A 173 10.33 7.59 -12.82
C TRP A 173 11.07 7.16 -11.56
N TRP A 174 10.72 7.72 -10.41
CA TRP A 174 11.47 7.52 -9.18
C TRP A 174 11.35 6.10 -8.61
N ILE A 175 12.49 5.58 -8.16
CA ILE A 175 12.64 4.34 -7.41
C ILE A 175 13.73 4.56 -6.36
N SER A 176 13.54 4.03 -5.14
CA SER A 176 14.56 4.05 -4.08
C SER A 176 15.80 3.22 -4.43
#